data_AF-A0A9D1CEL6-F1
#
_entry.id   AF-A0A9D1CEL6-F1
#
_cell.length_a   1.000
_cell.length_b   1.000
_cell.length_c   1.000
_cell.angle_alpha   90.00
_cell.angle_beta   90.00
_cell.angle_gamma   90.00
#
_symmetry.space_group_name_H-M   'P 1'
#
loop_
_entity.id
_entity.type
_entity.pdbx_description
1 polymer ?
#
loop_
_entity_poly.entity_id
_entity_poly.type
_entity_poly.pdbx_seq_one_letter_code
_entity_poly.pdbx_strand_id
1 'polypeptide(L)'
;MGFGGIFAKAYESIRLTKRDYDPELVTIDDIELPIIYNSMDDDRVIRDIKTELKTFTSVGYRLSGNNNIEEKEYTIYQIGILLNALKKNIDLKIVVPKKYLPTFIYSSTNETMKKQMSDIIKRFDKGVKKDISEANAREEYSWMPKDAGYILYYLSIYKDMSR
;
A
#
# COMPACT_ATOMS: atom_id res chain seq x y z
N MET A 1 -4.08 -46.04 17.83
CA MET A 1 -3.12 -44.95 18.05
C MET A 1 -2.14 -44.95 16.89
N GLY A 2 -1.92 -43.79 16.28
CA GLY A 2 -1.00 -43.64 15.15
C GLY A 2 -1.43 -42.54 14.17
N PHE A 3 -1.69 -41.32 14.67
CA PHE A 3 -1.75 -40.14 13.81
C PHE A 3 -0.31 -39.74 13.48
N GLY A 4 0.11 -39.94 12.23
CA GLY A 4 1.43 -39.53 11.79
C GLY A 4 1.51 -39.49 10.27
N GLY A 5 1.61 -38.28 9.71
CA GLY A 5 2.19 -38.08 8.38
C GLY A 5 1.21 -37.77 7.24
N ILE A 6 0.45 -36.67 7.33
CA ILE A 6 -0.21 -36.05 6.14
C ILE A 6 0.44 -34.70 5.78
N PHE A 7 1.47 -34.24 6.48
CA PHE A 7 2.03 -32.89 6.27
C PHE A 7 3.26 -32.80 5.34
N ALA A 8 3.60 -33.83 4.56
CA ALA A 8 4.82 -33.84 3.76
C ALA A 8 4.63 -33.67 2.23
N LYS A 9 3.47 -33.20 1.75
CA LYS A 9 3.19 -33.10 0.29
C LYS A 9 2.63 -31.75 -0.18
N ALA A 10 3.12 -30.64 0.37
CA ALA A 10 2.73 -29.30 -0.10
C ALA A 10 3.89 -28.31 -0.27
N TYR A 11 5.13 -28.80 -0.48
CA TYR A 11 6.29 -27.92 -0.67
C TYR A 11 6.92 -27.93 -2.07
N GLU A 12 6.38 -28.68 -3.03
CA GLU A 12 6.86 -28.63 -4.41
C GLU A 12 5.72 -28.34 -5.37
N SER A 13 5.71 -27.10 -5.85
CA SER A 13 5.27 -26.64 -7.17
C SER A 13 4.44 -25.35 -7.13
N ILE A 14 4.84 -24.35 -6.33
CA ILE A 14 4.56 -22.96 -6.72
C ILE A 14 5.60 -22.64 -7.80
N ARG A 15 5.31 -23.10 -9.02
CA ARG A 15 5.94 -22.53 -10.22
C ARG A 15 5.53 -21.05 -10.21
N LEU A 16 6.45 -20.22 -9.73
CA LEU A 16 6.47 -18.79 -10.01
C LEU A 16 6.42 -18.66 -11.54
N THR A 17 5.23 -18.48 -12.09
CA THR A 17 5.06 -17.93 -13.43
C THR A 17 5.74 -16.57 -13.40
N LYS A 18 6.98 -16.53 -13.91
CA LYS A 18 7.63 -15.29 -14.34
C LYS A 18 6.59 -14.56 -15.19
N ARG A 19 6.01 -13.48 -14.65
CA ARG A 19 5.29 -12.51 -15.47
C ARG A 19 6.27 -12.01 -16.54
N ASP A 20 5.76 -11.79 -17.74
CA ASP A 20 6.48 -11.01 -18.73
C ASP A 20 6.87 -9.68 -18.09
N TYR A 21 8.19 -9.45 -18.06
CA TYR A 21 8.78 -8.24 -17.51
C TYR A 21 8.35 -7.06 -18.38
N ASP A 22 7.45 -6.23 -17.86
CA ASP A 22 7.14 -4.93 -18.44
C ASP A 22 8.01 -3.88 -17.73
N PRO A 23 9.08 -3.37 -18.37
CA PRO A 23 10.02 -2.43 -17.76
C PRO A 23 9.38 -1.10 -17.35
N GLU A 24 8.17 -0.79 -17.81
CA GLU A 24 7.47 0.44 -17.46
C GLU A 24 6.64 0.33 -16.17
N LEU A 25 6.28 -0.89 -15.77
CA LEU A 25 5.48 -1.20 -14.59
C LEU A 25 6.38 -1.58 -13.42
N VAL A 26 6.87 -0.59 -12.68
CA VAL A 26 7.52 -0.85 -11.37
C VAL A 26 6.46 -1.42 -10.44
N THR A 27 6.66 -2.66 -10.03
CA THR A 27 5.73 -3.34 -9.13
C THR A 27 6.10 -3.07 -7.68
N ILE A 28 5.19 -3.34 -6.74
CA ILE A 28 5.48 -3.20 -5.31
C ILE A 28 6.62 -4.13 -4.87
N ASP A 29 6.88 -5.20 -5.60
CA ASP A 29 7.95 -6.15 -5.27
C ASP A 29 9.35 -5.57 -5.58
N ASP A 30 9.41 -4.65 -6.54
CA ASP A 30 10.66 -3.99 -6.98
C ASP A 30 11.07 -2.83 -6.07
N ILE A 31 10.21 -2.40 -5.13
CA ILE A 31 10.51 -1.25 -4.27
C ILE A 31 11.47 -1.62 -3.13
N GLU A 32 12.55 -0.87 -2.99
CA GLU A 32 13.39 -0.93 -1.80
C GLU A 32 12.85 0.02 -0.73
N LEU A 33 12.09 -0.51 0.22
CA LEU A 33 11.64 0.29 1.36
C LEU A 33 12.81 0.61 2.29
N PRO A 34 12.82 1.79 2.94
CA PRO A 34 13.76 2.10 4.00
C PRO A 34 13.80 1.05 5.10
N ILE A 35 14.96 0.94 5.76
CA ILE A 35 15.26 -0.11 6.76
C ILE A 35 14.20 -0.14 7.86
N ILE A 36 13.70 1.02 8.28
CA ILE A 36 12.69 1.16 9.32
C ILE A 36 11.38 0.41 9.01
N TYR A 37 11.02 0.20 7.74
CA TYR A 37 9.80 -0.52 7.37
C TYR A 37 10.06 -2.02 7.21
N ASN A 38 11.21 -2.39 6.67
CA ASN A 38 11.61 -3.79 6.54
C ASN A 38 11.77 -4.49 7.90
N SER A 39 12.11 -3.72 8.94
CA SER A 39 12.25 -4.23 10.31
C SER A 39 10.94 -4.28 11.11
N MET A 40 9.83 -3.75 10.58
CA MET A 40 8.53 -3.82 11.27
C MET A 40 7.96 -5.24 11.18
N ASP A 41 7.40 -5.74 12.27
CA ASP A 41 6.58 -6.95 12.29
C ASP A 41 5.18 -6.69 11.69
N ASP A 42 4.47 -7.77 11.36
CA ASP A 42 3.16 -7.68 10.70
C ASP A 42 2.09 -7.07 11.60
N ASP A 43 2.13 -7.35 12.92
CA ASP A 43 1.15 -6.82 13.86
C ASP A 43 1.27 -5.30 14.01
N ARG A 44 2.50 -4.79 14.07
CA ARG A 44 2.79 -3.36 14.03
C ARG A 44 2.25 -2.73 12.75
N VAL A 45 2.54 -3.32 11.59
CA VAL A 45 2.08 -2.79 10.30
C VAL A 45 0.55 -2.77 10.24
N ILE A 46 -0.13 -3.84 10.65
CA ILE A 46 -1.60 -3.92 10.70
C ILE A 46 -2.18 -2.84 11.63
N ARG A 47 -1.62 -2.68 12.84
CA ARG A 47 -2.08 -1.68 13.80
C ARG A 47 -1.96 -0.27 13.25
N ASP A 48 -0.81 0.04 12.65
CA ASP A 48 -0.52 1.39 12.21
C ASP A 48 -1.35 1.75 10.96
N ILE A 49 -1.60 0.79 10.06
CA ILE A 49 -2.53 1.02 8.93
C ILE A 49 -3.98 1.17 9.39
N LYS A 50 -4.43 0.39 10.39
CA LYS A 50 -5.77 0.57 10.96
C LYS A 50 -5.95 1.96 11.57
N THR A 51 -4.88 2.48 12.18
CA THR A 51 -4.85 3.85 12.69
C THR A 51 -4.94 4.84 11.54
N GLU A 52 -4.15 4.63 10.49
CA GLU A 52 -4.15 5.49 9.32
C GLU A 52 -5.52 5.52 8.61
N LEU A 53 -6.15 4.36 8.43
CA LEU A 53 -7.49 4.29 7.85
C LEU A 53 -8.49 5.08 8.68
N LYS A 54 -8.43 5.00 10.02
CA LYS A 54 -9.28 5.82 10.89
C LYS A 54 -9.00 7.31 10.67
N THR A 55 -7.74 7.72 10.66
CA THR A 55 -7.32 9.11 10.42
C THR A 55 -7.85 9.62 9.09
N PHE A 56 -7.56 8.93 7.98
CA PHE A 56 -8.03 9.26 6.64
C PHE A 56 -9.55 9.46 6.60
N THR A 57 -10.29 8.57 7.24
CA THR A 57 -11.76 8.66 7.28
C THR A 57 -12.28 9.78 8.16
N SER A 58 -11.61 10.08 9.28
CA SER A 58 -12.00 11.14 10.21
C SER A 58 -11.76 12.55 9.66
N VAL A 59 -10.71 12.74 8.86
CA VAL A 59 -10.41 14.01 8.19
C VAL A 59 -11.44 14.31 7.09
N GLY A 60 -12.15 13.27 6.61
CA GLY A 60 -13.30 13.46 5.75
C GLY A 60 -12.93 13.81 4.31
N TYR A 61 -11.76 13.35 3.81
CA TYR A 61 -11.30 13.59 2.44
C TYR A 61 -12.32 13.20 1.37
N ARG A 62 -13.26 12.28 1.67
CA ARG A 62 -14.40 11.97 0.81
C ARG A 62 -15.24 13.19 0.43
N LEU A 63 -15.39 14.15 1.35
CA LEU A 63 -16.19 15.37 1.17
C LEU A 63 -15.35 16.56 0.72
N SER A 64 -14.02 16.43 0.76
CA SER A 64 -13.09 17.44 0.28
C SER A 64 -13.20 17.58 -1.23
N GLY A 65 -13.39 18.82 -1.70
CA GLY A 65 -13.26 19.13 -3.13
C GLY A 65 -11.82 18.86 -3.62
N ASN A 66 -11.63 18.84 -4.94
CA ASN A 66 -10.35 18.50 -5.58
C ASN A 66 -9.15 19.31 -5.07
N ASN A 67 -9.33 20.50 -4.49
CA ASN A 67 -8.22 21.35 -4.04
C ASN A 67 -7.60 20.91 -2.71
N ASN A 68 -8.36 20.32 -1.78
CA ASN A 68 -7.85 19.97 -0.43
C ASN A 68 -7.10 18.62 -0.39
N ILE A 69 -7.14 17.86 -1.49
CA ILE A 69 -6.44 16.57 -1.62
C ILE A 69 -5.08 16.72 -2.30
N GLU A 70 -4.70 17.95 -2.68
CA GLU A 70 -3.43 18.27 -3.33
C GLU A 70 -2.42 18.92 -2.39
N GLU A 71 -2.84 19.27 -1.17
CA GLU A 71 -1.93 19.72 -0.12
C GLU A 71 -1.11 18.56 0.44
N LYS A 72 0.15 18.83 0.81
CA LYS A 72 1.03 17.82 1.39
C LYS A 72 0.70 17.64 2.87
N GLU A 73 -0.18 16.69 3.16
CA GLU A 73 -0.62 16.37 4.52
C GLU A 73 -0.16 14.99 4.99
N TYR A 74 0.46 14.21 4.10
CA TYR A 74 0.96 12.88 4.41
C TYR A 74 2.48 12.88 4.58
N THR A 75 2.90 12.23 5.65
CA THR A 75 4.30 12.02 6.00
C THR A 75 4.90 10.87 5.19
N ILE A 76 6.23 10.85 5.07
CA ILE A 76 6.95 9.69 4.53
C ILE A 76 6.57 8.43 5.30
N TYR A 77 6.43 8.53 6.63
CA TYR A 77 6.07 7.43 7.51
C TYR A 77 4.73 6.78 7.12
N GLN A 78 3.69 7.58 6.93
CA GLN A 78 2.36 7.09 6.61
C GLN A 78 2.33 6.38 5.25
N ILE A 79 2.93 6.99 4.22
CA ILE A 79 3.00 6.36 2.89
C ILE A 79 3.86 5.10 2.92
N GLY A 80 4.99 5.13 3.62
CA GLY A 80 5.88 3.97 3.75
C GLY A 80 5.20 2.78 4.42
N ILE A 81 4.36 3.01 5.44
CA ILE A 81 3.53 1.96 6.06
C ILE A 81 2.54 1.35 5.06
N LEU A 82 1.84 2.19 4.29
CA LEU A 82 0.86 1.72 3.31
C LEU A 82 1.54 0.89 2.21
N LEU A 83 2.73 1.29 1.76
CA LEU A 83 3.53 0.51 0.80
C LEU A 83 4.08 -0.79 1.42
N ASN A 84 4.49 -0.75 2.68
CA ASN A 84 4.92 -1.96 3.39
C ASN A 84 3.78 -2.98 3.52
N ALA A 85 2.55 -2.49 3.74
CA ALA A 85 1.34 -3.32 3.74
C ALA A 85 1.17 -4.09 2.44
N LEU A 86 1.34 -3.40 1.31
CA LEU A 86 1.25 -4.00 -0.01
C LEU A 86 2.35 -5.03 -0.23
N LYS A 87 3.59 -4.69 0.12
CA LYS A 87 4.75 -5.58 -0.02
C LYS A 87 4.59 -6.86 0.83
N LYS A 88 3.97 -6.74 2.00
CA LYS A 88 3.65 -7.87 2.89
C LYS A 88 2.34 -8.58 2.54
N ASN A 89 1.63 -8.16 1.50
CA ASN A 89 0.33 -8.69 1.10
C ASN A 89 -0.70 -8.72 2.26
N ILE A 90 -0.69 -7.68 3.09
CA ILE A 90 -1.59 -7.54 4.23
C ILE A 90 -2.99 -7.20 3.74
N ASP A 91 -3.96 -8.04 4.13
CA ASP A 91 -5.35 -7.92 3.70
C ASP A 91 -6.11 -6.95 4.62
N LEU A 92 -6.29 -5.72 4.13
CA LEU A 92 -7.17 -4.74 4.75
C LEU A 92 -8.51 -4.84 4.04
N LYS A 93 -9.41 -5.67 4.59
CA LYS A 93 -10.80 -5.72 4.14
C LYS A 93 -11.48 -4.37 4.37
N ILE A 94 -11.31 -3.41 3.46
CA ILE A 94 -12.10 -2.17 3.44
C ILE A 94 -13.44 -2.52 2.81
N VAL A 95 -14.40 -2.88 3.66
CA VAL A 95 -15.69 -3.48 3.27
C VAL A 95 -16.52 -2.56 2.35
N VAL A 96 -16.29 -1.23 2.38
CA VAL A 96 -17.06 -0.28 1.55
C VAL A 96 -16.17 0.89 1.09
N PRO A 97 -15.33 0.72 0.05
CA PRO A 97 -14.43 1.78 -0.42
C PRO A 97 -15.16 3.09 -0.76
N LYS A 98 -16.36 3.01 -1.34
CA LYS A 98 -17.25 4.14 -1.66
C LYS A 98 -17.65 5.01 -0.46
N LYS A 99 -17.60 4.45 0.76
CA LYS A 99 -17.96 5.17 1.99
C LYS A 99 -16.84 6.08 2.49
N TYR A 100 -15.60 5.78 2.12
CA TYR A 100 -14.40 6.32 2.73
C TYR A 100 -13.52 7.09 1.75
N LEU A 101 -13.57 6.76 0.46
CA LEU A 101 -12.72 7.35 -0.56
C LEU A 101 -13.48 8.37 -1.41
N PRO A 102 -12.78 9.39 -1.93
CA PRO A 102 -13.31 10.28 -2.96
C PRO A 102 -13.73 9.53 -4.24
N THR A 103 -14.72 10.07 -4.95
CA THR A 103 -15.29 9.45 -6.15
C THR A 103 -14.26 9.17 -7.23
N PHE A 104 -13.38 10.13 -7.51
CA PHE A 104 -12.36 9.96 -8.56
C PHE A 104 -11.39 8.80 -8.29
N ILE A 105 -11.18 8.42 -7.02
CA ILE A 105 -10.32 7.28 -6.65
C ILE A 105 -11.03 5.97 -6.95
N TYR A 106 -12.24 5.77 -6.42
CA TYR A 106 -12.95 4.49 -6.60
C TYR A 106 -13.63 4.35 -7.97
N SER A 107 -13.73 5.43 -8.75
CA SER A 107 -14.17 5.41 -10.15
C SER A 107 -13.01 5.30 -11.15
N SER A 108 -11.77 5.22 -10.68
CA SER A 108 -10.60 5.07 -11.54
C SER A 108 -10.62 3.73 -12.28
N THR A 109 -10.21 3.73 -13.55
CA THR A 109 -10.00 2.50 -14.32
C THR A 109 -8.78 1.73 -13.81
N ASN A 110 -8.70 0.44 -14.13
CA ASN A 110 -7.54 -0.39 -13.77
C ASN A 110 -6.22 0.18 -14.32
N GLU A 111 -6.24 0.73 -15.54
CA GLU A 111 -5.07 1.37 -16.16
C GLU A 111 -4.64 2.62 -15.39
N THR A 112 -5.59 3.50 -15.07
CA THR A 112 -5.32 4.69 -14.25
C THR A 112 -4.77 4.29 -12.88
N MET A 113 -5.36 3.28 -12.23
CA MET A 113 -4.91 2.79 -10.94
C MET A 113 -3.48 2.26 -10.98
N LYS A 114 -3.15 1.42 -11.98
CA LYS A 114 -1.79 0.90 -12.19
C LYS A 114 -0.79 2.04 -12.41
N LYS A 115 -1.15 3.02 -13.24
CA LYS A 115 -0.30 4.19 -13.52
C LYS A 115 -0.04 5.00 -12.25
N GLN A 116 -1.09 5.35 -11.51
CA GLN A 116 -0.97 6.12 -10.27
C GLN A 116 -0.12 5.36 -9.23
N MET A 117 -0.33 4.06 -9.07
CA MET A 117 0.48 3.24 -8.15
C MET A 117 1.95 3.16 -8.57
N SER A 118 2.23 2.95 -9.86
CA SER A 118 3.61 2.98 -10.39
C SER A 118 4.27 4.34 -10.14
N ASP A 119 3.55 5.45 -10.35
CA ASP A 119 4.08 6.79 -10.14
C ASP A 119 4.38 7.05 -8.65
N ILE A 120 3.49 6.62 -7.75
CA ILE A 120 3.71 6.70 -6.29
C ILE A 120 4.94 5.88 -5.90
N ILE A 121 5.05 4.63 -6.37
CA ILE A 121 6.19 3.75 -6.07
C ILE A 121 7.49 4.36 -6.56
N LYS A 122 7.55 4.83 -7.82
CA LYS A 122 8.74 5.47 -8.41
C LYS A 122 9.13 6.74 -7.65
N ARG A 123 8.15 7.56 -7.25
CA ARG A 123 8.40 8.77 -6.43
C ARG A 123 8.95 8.41 -5.06
N PHE A 124 8.42 7.37 -4.42
CA PHE A 124 8.87 6.97 -3.09
C PHE A 124 10.27 6.39 -3.14
N ASP A 125 10.53 5.51 -4.11
CA ASP A 125 11.82 4.86 -4.29
C ASP A 125 12.95 5.87 -4.54
N LYS A 126 12.70 6.86 -5.41
CA LYS A 126 13.68 7.92 -5.74
C LYS A 126 13.77 9.03 -4.70
N GLY A 127 12.67 9.35 -4.04
CA GLY A 127 12.55 10.52 -3.17
C GLY A 127 12.91 10.27 -1.71
N VAL A 128 12.82 9.02 -1.24
CA VAL A 128 13.01 8.69 0.19
C VAL A 128 14.33 7.99 0.42
N LYS A 129 15.13 8.51 1.35
CA LYS A 129 16.40 7.93 1.76
C LYS A 129 16.19 6.58 2.45
N LYS A 130 16.98 5.56 2.09
CA LYS A 130 16.83 4.20 2.64
C LYS A 130 17.23 4.08 4.12
N ASP A 131 18.06 4.99 4.59
CA ASP A 131 18.57 5.12 5.96
C ASP A 131 17.81 6.17 6.80
N ILE A 132 16.66 6.67 6.31
CA ILE A 132 15.84 7.63 7.05
C ILE A 132 15.44 7.08 8.43
N SER A 133 15.60 7.90 9.47
CA SER A 133 15.14 7.57 10.81
C SER A 133 13.61 7.64 10.90
N GLU A 134 13.02 6.90 11.83
CA GLU A 134 11.57 6.96 12.05
C GLU A 134 11.09 8.36 12.43
N ALA A 135 11.85 9.09 13.25
CA ALA A 135 11.53 10.47 13.63
C ALA A 135 11.45 11.39 12.41
N ASN A 136 12.49 11.35 11.54
CA ASN A 136 12.52 12.17 10.33
C ASN A 136 11.39 11.79 9.37
N ALA A 137 11.10 10.49 9.24
CA ALA A 137 10.01 10.01 8.38
C ALA A 137 8.63 10.51 8.85
N ARG A 138 8.45 10.75 10.15
CA ARG A 138 7.20 11.24 10.74
C ARG A 138 7.05 12.76 10.69
N GLU A 139 8.15 13.50 10.54
CA GLU A 139 8.12 14.97 10.50
C GLU A 139 7.99 15.50 9.05
N GLU A 140 8.43 14.73 8.07
CA GLU A 140 8.48 15.19 6.67
C GLU A 140 7.16 14.96 5.91
N TYR A 141 6.36 16.03 5.80
CA TYR A 141 5.15 16.09 4.97
C TYR A 141 5.51 16.28 3.49
N SER A 142 5.53 15.17 2.76
CA SER A 142 5.96 15.13 1.35
C SER A 142 4.90 14.59 0.39
N TRP A 143 3.78 14.10 0.91
CA TRP A 143 2.79 13.33 0.16
C TRP A 143 1.39 13.89 0.29
N MET A 144 0.57 13.64 -0.73
CA MET A 144 -0.79 14.17 -0.80
C MET A 144 -1.81 13.13 -0.33
N PRO A 145 -2.95 13.55 0.25
CA PRO A 145 -4.05 12.64 0.58
C PRO A 145 -4.52 11.77 -0.59
N LYS A 146 -4.45 12.29 -1.83
CA LYS A 146 -4.75 11.47 -3.02
C LYS A 146 -3.80 10.29 -3.21
N ASP A 147 -2.51 10.46 -2.89
CA ASP A 147 -1.51 9.39 -2.97
C ASP A 147 -1.88 8.26 -1.97
N ALA A 148 -2.17 8.62 -0.72
CA ALA A 148 -2.62 7.68 0.31
C ALA A 148 -3.95 6.98 -0.08
N GLY A 149 -4.89 7.74 -0.64
CA GLY A 149 -6.18 7.22 -1.10
C GLY A 149 -6.04 6.17 -2.22
N TYR A 150 -5.14 6.37 -3.18
CA TYR A 150 -4.86 5.36 -4.21
C TYR A 150 -4.29 4.07 -3.61
N ILE A 151 -3.36 4.18 -2.67
CA ILE A 151 -2.77 3.00 -2.01
C ILE A 151 -3.83 2.25 -1.19
N LEU A 152 -4.63 2.97 -0.41
CA LEU A 152 -5.74 2.40 0.38
C LEU A 152 -6.78 1.72 -0.51
N TYR A 153 -7.13 2.34 -1.64
CA TYR A 153 -8.05 1.73 -2.59
C TYR A 153 -7.47 0.46 -3.18
N TYR A 154 -6.20 0.49 -3.61
CA TYR A 154 -5.50 -0.67 -4.14
C TYR A 154 -5.46 -1.82 -3.11
N LEU A 155 -5.14 -1.53 -1.85
CA LEU A 155 -5.19 -2.49 -0.73
C LEU A 155 -6.58 -3.14 -0.56
N SER A 156 -7.66 -2.41 -0.90
CA SER A 156 -9.03 -2.89 -0.75
C SER A 156 -9.56 -3.75 -1.91
N ILE A 157 -8.99 -3.64 -3.12
CA ILE A 157 -9.53 -4.28 -4.34
C ILE A 157 -8.59 -5.30 -4.98
N TYR A 158 -7.28 -5.27 -4.68
CA TYR A 158 -6.30 -5.98 -5.51
C TYR A 158 -6.40 -7.52 -5.45
N LYS A 159 -7.04 -8.08 -4.40
CA LYS A 159 -7.33 -9.52 -4.35
C LYS A 159 -8.52 -9.96 -5.21
N ASP A 160 -9.43 -9.06 -5.58
CA ASP A 160 -10.54 -9.39 -6.49
C ASP A 160 -10.15 -9.28 -7.96
N MET A 161 -9.05 -8.59 -8.29
CA MET A 161 -8.54 -8.46 -9.68
C MET A 161 -7.48 -9.51 -10.06
N SER A 162 -7.03 -10.33 -9.09
CA SER A 162 -6.01 -11.37 -9.27
C SER A 162 -6.56 -12.80 -9.13
N ARG A 163 -7.89 -12.93 -9.08
CA ARG A 163 -8.66 -14.18 -9.18
C ARG A 163 -9.34 -14.26 -10.54
#